data_AF-A0A9P8N927-F1
#
_entry.id   AF-A0A9P8N927-F1
#
_cell.length_a   1.000
_cell.length_b   1.000
_cell.length_c   1.000
_cell.angle_alpha   90.00
_cell.angle_beta   90.00
_cell.angle_gamma   90.00
#
_symmetry.space_group_name_H-M   'P 1'
#
loop_
_entity.id
_entity.type
_entity.pdbx_description
1 polymer ?
#
loop_
_entity_poly.entity_id
_entity_poly.type
_entity_poly.pdbx_seq_one_letter_code
_entity_poly.pdbx_strand_id
1 'polypeptide(L)'
;MMLPLLAVSAFASLGAAQTYTSCNPTNTTCDPDTGLKTWSLSTDFTQGSSDGWTAISGNVTYGSNGAEFTINKRYDAPTLETNFYIFFGEVEVVMRAANGTGIVSSIVMESDDLDEIDWECTGTDTTQIQTNYFGKGNTTTYDRAIWETVSSPQDEFHTYKVVWTAAAITWYIDGTAVRTLEYADAVDGKNYPQTPMVVKLGIWAGGDPSNSEGTIEWAGGETDYDEVPFTMYVKSVNIINYNPAASYNYTDKTGSYTSIVASNSTTGSGIHSSNSVSVFAPSSSTSTFTSSRALIATASTYPASVQTSSSGVVSLSSSSASSSSAAASSTSGSASAVFTGAAVPNLPSFFFTVSFALAIALAF
;
A
#
# COMPACT_ATOMS: atom_id res chain seq x y z
N MET A 1 -45.48 -20.57 -3.99
CA MET A 1 -44.17 -20.29 -4.62
C MET A 1 -43.86 -18.82 -4.40
N MET A 2 -43.26 -18.49 -3.25
CA MET A 2 -42.78 -17.14 -2.92
C MET A 2 -41.40 -17.34 -2.31
N LEU A 3 -40.38 -16.92 -3.05
CA LEU A 3 -39.00 -16.83 -2.58
C LEU A 3 -38.93 -15.67 -1.57
N PRO A 4 -38.36 -15.85 -0.37
CA PRO A 4 -38.06 -14.72 0.50
C PRO A 4 -36.80 -14.03 -0.02
N LEU A 5 -36.91 -12.70 -0.14
CA LEU A 5 -35.84 -11.76 -0.42
C LEU A 5 -34.83 -11.83 0.73
N LEU A 6 -33.62 -12.35 0.49
CA LEU A 6 -32.52 -12.26 1.45
C LEU A 6 -32.12 -10.79 1.57
N ALA A 7 -32.30 -10.21 2.75
CA ALA A 7 -31.71 -8.94 3.11
C ALA A 7 -30.20 -9.14 3.22
N VAL A 8 -29.45 -8.49 2.33
CA VAL A 8 -27.99 -8.36 2.43
C VAL A 8 -27.72 -7.39 3.58
N SER A 9 -27.35 -7.94 4.73
CA SER A 9 -26.88 -7.19 5.89
C SER A 9 -25.53 -6.56 5.57
N ALA A 10 -25.45 -5.23 5.68
CA ALA A 10 -24.23 -4.46 5.55
C ALA A 10 -23.19 -4.93 6.57
N PHE A 11 -22.06 -5.44 6.06
CA PHE A 11 -20.88 -5.76 6.85
C PHE A 11 -20.17 -4.45 7.19
N ALA A 12 -20.28 -4.01 8.44
CA ALA A 12 -19.35 -3.04 9.01
C ALA A 12 -18.21 -3.84 9.66
N SER A 13 -17.23 -4.26 8.86
CA SER A 13 -15.93 -4.74 9.38
C SER A 13 -15.21 -3.58 10.04
N LEU A 14 -14.46 -3.78 11.13
CA LEU A 14 -13.66 -2.70 11.74
C LEU A 14 -12.54 -2.16 10.83
N GLY A 15 -12.30 -2.77 9.66
CA GLY A 15 -11.57 -2.10 8.56
C GLY A 15 -12.25 -0.80 8.09
N ALA A 16 -13.56 -0.64 8.31
CA ALA A 16 -14.30 0.60 8.08
C ALA A 16 -13.94 1.72 9.07
N ALA A 17 -13.15 1.45 10.13
CA ALA A 17 -12.64 2.50 11.00
C ALA A 17 -11.50 3.29 10.34
N GLN A 18 -10.79 2.72 9.36
CA GLN A 18 -9.75 3.42 8.60
C GLN A 18 -10.30 4.09 7.35
N THR A 19 -11.24 3.45 6.65
CA THR A 19 -11.76 3.93 5.36
C THR A 19 -13.19 4.46 5.49
N TYR A 20 -13.34 5.74 5.79
CA TYR A 20 -14.63 6.41 5.88
C TYR A 20 -14.52 7.88 5.49
N THR A 21 -15.63 8.45 5.03
CA THR A 21 -15.78 9.88 4.78
C THR A 21 -16.96 10.43 5.56
N SER A 22 -16.80 11.64 6.08
CA SER A 22 -17.91 12.38 6.71
C SER A 22 -18.84 13.01 5.67
N CYS A 23 -18.36 13.23 4.44
CA CYS A 23 -19.11 13.82 3.35
C CYS A 23 -18.67 13.23 2.01
N ASN A 24 -19.49 12.35 1.43
CA ASN A 24 -19.19 11.79 0.12
C ASN A 24 -19.68 12.70 -1.03
N PRO A 25 -18.79 13.27 -1.86
CA PRO A 25 -19.14 14.25 -2.89
C PRO A 25 -19.89 13.64 -4.09
N THR A 26 -19.93 12.31 -4.23
CA THR A 26 -20.78 11.65 -5.25
C THR A 26 -22.25 11.59 -4.82
N ASN A 27 -22.53 11.76 -3.53
CA ASN A 27 -23.87 11.72 -2.97
C ASN A 27 -24.41 13.13 -2.65
N THR A 28 -23.56 14.02 -2.13
CA THR A 28 -23.93 15.37 -1.68
C THR A 28 -22.90 16.41 -2.13
N THR A 29 -23.18 17.70 -1.91
CA THR A 29 -22.17 18.75 -2.05
C THR A 29 -21.41 18.86 -0.73
N CYS A 30 -20.09 18.83 -0.81
CA CYS A 30 -19.17 18.90 0.33
C CYS A 30 -18.39 20.22 0.32
N ASP A 31 -17.84 20.59 1.47
CA ASP A 31 -16.86 21.68 1.52
C ASP A 31 -15.59 21.26 0.78
N PRO A 32 -14.82 22.21 0.20
CA PRO A 32 -13.57 21.90 -0.49
C PRO A 32 -12.53 21.27 0.45
N ASP A 33 -11.87 20.22 -0.02
CA ASP A 33 -10.77 19.55 0.66
C ASP A 33 -9.60 20.52 0.88
N THR A 34 -8.97 20.50 2.05
CA THR A 34 -7.76 21.31 2.29
C THR A 34 -6.60 20.70 1.52
N GLY A 35 -5.93 21.48 0.66
CA GLY A 35 -4.85 20.99 -0.20
C GLY A 35 -3.45 21.24 0.34
N LEU A 36 -2.49 20.39 -0.04
CA LEU A 36 -1.06 20.67 0.13
C LEU A 36 -0.63 21.75 -0.87
N LYS A 37 -0.31 22.94 -0.36
CA LYS A 37 0.05 24.12 -1.18
C LYS A 37 1.43 24.04 -1.83
N THR A 38 2.28 23.13 -1.36
CA THR A 38 3.65 22.97 -1.85
C THR A 38 3.78 21.76 -2.77
N TRP A 39 4.80 21.80 -3.63
CA TRP A 39 5.15 20.68 -4.50
C TRP A 39 5.55 19.43 -3.69
N SER A 40 6.22 19.63 -2.56
CA SER A 40 6.70 18.53 -1.73
C SER A 40 6.54 18.82 -0.25
N LEU A 41 6.42 17.75 0.53
CA LEU A 41 6.55 17.74 1.98
C LEU A 41 7.35 16.51 2.38
N SER A 42 8.37 16.70 3.21
CA SER A 42 9.11 15.60 3.83
C SER A 42 8.94 15.70 5.34
N THR A 43 8.55 14.58 5.96
CA THR A 43 8.38 14.42 7.39
C THR A 43 9.36 13.37 7.88
N ASP A 44 10.23 13.75 8.81
CA ASP A 44 11.12 12.85 9.54
C ASP A 44 10.57 12.66 10.97
N PHE A 45 9.95 11.51 11.22
CA PHE A 45 9.34 11.23 12.51
C PHE A 45 10.36 10.84 13.58
N THR A 46 11.62 10.59 13.21
CA THR A 46 12.68 10.40 14.21
C THR A 46 12.96 11.68 15.00
N GLN A 47 12.52 12.82 14.46
CA GLN A 47 12.59 14.14 15.06
C GLN A 47 11.34 14.50 15.89
N GLY A 48 10.37 13.60 16.00
CA GLY A 48 9.12 13.79 16.75
C GLY A 48 7.90 13.99 15.87
N SER A 49 6.82 14.49 16.46
CA SER A 49 5.58 14.83 15.76
C SER A 49 5.77 15.96 14.74
N SER A 50 4.90 16.02 13.74
CA SER A 50 4.91 17.06 12.71
C SER A 50 3.53 17.69 12.53
N ASP A 51 3.47 19.01 12.36
CA ASP A 51 2.23 19.80 12.21
C ASP A 51 1.38 19.41 10.99
N GLY A 52 1.96 18.68 10.03
CA GLY A 52 1.26 18.19 8.85
C GLY A 52 0.34 16.98 9.10
N TRP A 53 0.34 16.45 10.33
CA TRP A 53 -0.32 15.19 10.68
C TRP A 53 -1.20 15.34 11.92
N THR A 54 -2.29 14.58 11.98
CA THR A 54 -3.18 14.48 13.15
C THR A 54 -3.41 13.01 13.49
N ALA A 55 -3.38 12.70 14.79
CA ALA A 55 -3.84 11.39 15.27
C ALA A 55 -5.37 11.37 15.30
N ILE A 56 -5.98 10.66 14.35
CA ILE A 56 -7.43 10.54 14.22
C ILE A 56 -8.02 9.40 15.07
N SER A 57 -7.16 8.49 15.53
CA SER A 57 -7.49 7.40 16.44
C SER A 57 -6.28 7.01 17.28
N GLY A 58 -6.51 6.58 18.51
CA GLY A 58 -5.47 6.16 19.45
C GLY A 58 -4.43 7.23 19.75
N ASN A 59 -3.27 6.79 20.26
CA ASN A 59 -2.12 7.65 20.52
C ASN A 59 -0.90 7.11 19.79
N VAL A 60 -0.15 8.01 19.14
CA VAL A 60 1.10 7.69 18.44
C VAL A 60 2.25 8.33 19.20
N THR A 61 3.22 7.51 19.59
CA THR A 61 4.46 7.98 20.24
C THR A 61 5.56 8.16 19.23
N TYR A 62 6.65 8.83 19.61
CA TYR A 62 7.77 9.11 18.73
C TYR A 62 9.07 8.75 19.42
N GLY A 63 9.91 7.98 18.75
CA GLY A 63 11.19 7.48 19.24
C GLY A 63 12.26 7.49 18.16
N SER A 64 13.40 6.85 18.44
CA SER A 64 14.52 6.77 17.48
C SER A 64 14.17 5.99 16.20
N ASN A 65 13.10 5.21 16.22
CA ASN A 65 12.57 4.47 15.06
C ASN A 65 11.48 5.25 14.31
N GLY A 66 11.20 6.48 14.71
CA GLY A 66 10.15 7.32 14.12
C GLY A 66 8.85 7.29 14.92
N ALA A 67 7.72 7.41 14.22
CA ALA A 67 6.39 7.29 14.77
C ALA A 67 6.10 5.82 15.12
N GLU A 68 5.55 5.57 16.30
CA GLU A 68 5.30 4.25 16.86
C GLU A 68 3.80 4.07 17.10
N PHE A 69 3.20 3.18 16.31
CA PHE A 69 1.78 2.86 16.35
C PHE A 69 1.64 1.55 17.12
N THR A 70 1.08 1.59 18.33
CA THR A 70 1.08 0.43 19.24
C THR A 70 -0.31 -0.01 19.64
N ILE A 71 -0.59 -1.30 19.48
CA ILE A 71 -1.74 -1.99 20.06
C ILE A 71 -1.31 -2.54 21.42
N ASN A 72 -1.82 -1.98 22.51
CA ASN A 72 -1.57 -2.45 23.88
C ASN A 72 -2.72 -3.28 24.44
N LYS A 73 -3.90 -3.21 23.81
CA LYS A 73 -5.10 -3.94 24.19
C LYS A 73 -6.07 -4.00 23.02
N ARG A 74 -7.05 -4.88 23.15
CA ARG A 74 -8.18 -4.99 22.22
C ARG A 74 -8.81 -3.62 21.93
N TYR A 75 -9.11 -3.38 20.65
CA TYR A 75 -9.65 -2.15 20.08
C TYR A 75 -8.70 -0.95 20.00
N ASP A 76 -7.43 -1.08 20.39
CA ASP A 76 -6.45 -0.07 19.99
C ASP A 76 -6.26 -0.13 18.46
N ALA A 77 -6.38 1.02 17.80
CA ALA A 77 -6.15 1.18 16.37
C ALA A 77 -5.52 2.56 16.07
N PRO A 78 -4.31 2.85 16.57
CA PRO A 78 -3.71 4.16 16.42
C PRO A 78 -3.47 4.49 14.94
N THR A 79 -3.90 5.67 14.53
CA THR A 79 -3.86 6.10 13.12
C THR A 79 -3.49 7.59 13.03
N LEU A 80 -2.49 7.90 12.20
CA LEU A 80 -2.15 9.27 11.77
C LEU A 80 -2.73 9.53 10.38
N GLU A 81 -3.19 10.76 10.16
CA GLU A 81 -3.69 11.25 8.87
C GLU A 81 -3.03 12.59 8.54
N THR A 82 -2.78 12.86 7.26
CA THR A 82 -2.35 14.18 6.80
C THR A 82 -3.46 15.21 6.95
N ASN A 83 -3.13 16.42 7.40
CA ASN A 83 -4.07 17.55 7.53
C ASN A 83 -4.48 18.17 6.18
N PHE A 84 -4.12 17.51 5.08
CA PHE A 84 -4.28 17.98 3.72
C PHE A 84 -4.41 16.80 2.77
N TYR A 85 -4.98 17.08 1.62
CA TYR A 85 -5.07 16.18 0.49
C TYR A 85 -3.97 16.53 -0.53
N ILE A 86 -3.56 15.53 -1.31
CA ILE A 86 -2.79 15.73 -2.53
C ILE A 86 -3.62 15.27 -3.72
N PHE A 87 -3.33 15.80 -4.92
CA PHE A 87 -4.06 15.42 -6.11
C PHE A 87 -3.10 14.98 -7.22
N PHE A 88 -3.03 13.66 -7.42
CA PHE A 88 -1.92 12.98 -8.08
C PHE A 88 -0.57 13.29 -7.44
N GLY A 89 0.42 12.41 -7.64
CA GLY A 89 1.74 12.61 -7.09
C GLY A 89 2.44 11.35 -6.66
N GLU A 90 3.26 11.48 -5.62
CA GLU A 90 4.03 10.39 -5.05
C GLU A 90 3.90 10.40 -3.54
N VAL A 91 3.74 9.23 -2.95
CA VAL A 91 3.78 9.03 -1.50
C VAL A 91 4.78 7.92 -1.23
N GLU A 92 5.83 8.24 -0.48
CA GLU A 92 6.91 7.33 -0.10
C GLU A 92 6.99 7.27 1.42
N VAL A 93 6.89 6.06 1.98
CA VAL A 93 6.86 5.80 3.42
C VAL A 93 7.97 4.81 3.76
N VAL A 94 8.80 5.15 4.75
CA VAL A 94 9.79 4.23 5.31
C VAL A 94 9.18 3.57 6.54
N MET A 95 8.73 2.33 6.38
CA MET A 95 7.94 1.60 7.38
C MET A 95 8.59 0.26 7.75
N ARG A 96 8.46 -0.13 9.02
CA ARG A 96 8.60 -1.50 9.50
C ARG A 96 7.27 -1.92 10.11
N ALA A 97 6.68 -2.98 9.57
CA ALA A 97 5.37 -3.47 9.99
C ALA A 97 5.44 -4.08 11.40
N ALA A 98 4.28 -4.21 12.05
CA ALA A 98 4.15 -4.97 13.27
C ALA A 98 4.10 -6.47 12.98
N ASN A 99 4.60 -7.27 13.93
CA ASN A 99 4.36 -8.70 13.98
C ASN A 99 3.06 -9.00 14.76
N GLY A 100 2.67 -10.28 14.78
CA GLY A 100 1.55 -10.78 15.57
C GLY A 100 0.42 -11.34 14.71
N THR A 101 -0.21 -12.41 15.19
CA THR A 101 -1.35 -13.03 14.49
C THR A 101 -2.51 -12.04 14.38
N GLY A 102 -3.05 -11.87 13.17
CA GLY A 102 -4.18 -10.98 12.92
C GLY A 102 -3.86 -9.48 12.99
N ILE A 103 -2.60 -9.08 13.20
CA ILE A 103 -2.20 -7.67 13.23
C ILE A 103 -1.94 -7.19 11.81
N VAL A 104 -2.42 -5.99 11.50
CA VAL A 104 -2.31 -5.37 10.18
C VAL A 104 -1.64 -4.01 10.32
N SER A 105 -0.62 -3.76 9.49
CA SER A 105 0.06 -2.47 9.34
C SER A 105 -0.28 -1.88 7.97
N SER A 106 -0.81 -0.66 7.96
CA SER A 106 -1.47 -0.07 6.81
C SER A 106 -0.87 1.28 6.41
N ILE A 107 -0.68 1.47 5.10
CA ILE A 107 -0.44 2.77 4.47
C ILE A 107 -1.58 2.97 3.48
N VAL A 108 -2.45 3.94 3.71
CA VAL A 108 -3.66 4.14 2.90
C VAL A 108 -3.67 5.57 2.35
N MET A 109 -3.85 5.71 1.05
CA MET A 109 -4.27 6.96 0.43
C MET A 109 -5.77 6.88 0.20
N GLU A 110 -6.55 7.83 0.71
CA GLU A 110 -8.01 7.77 0.61
C GLU A 110 -8.62 9.16 0.34
N SER A 111 -9.64 9.18 -0.50
CA SER A 111 -10.40 10.38 -0.86
C SER A 111 -11.77 10.40 -0.17
N ASP A 112 -12.43 11.56 -0.21
CA ASP A 112 -13.79 11.68 0.30
C ASP A 112 -14.85 10.95 -0.55
N ASP A 113 -14.57 10.59 -1.80
CA ASP A 113 -15.46 9.69 -2.55
C ASP A 113 -15.15 8.21 -2.37
N LEU A 114 -14.14 7.88 -1.55
CA LEU A 114 -13.66 6.52 -1.28
C LEU A 114 -12.95 5.88 -2.49
N ASP A 115 -12.35 6.68 -3.38
CA ASP A 115 -11.17 6.22 -4.10
C ASP A 115 -10.03 5.97 -3.10
N GLU A 116 -9.32 4.85 -3.25
CA GLU A 116 -8.34 4.32 -2.29
C GLU A 116 -7.14 3.66 -2.99
N ILE A 117 -5.94 3.84 -2.44
CA ILE A 117 -4.71 3.12 -2.81
C ILE A 117 -4.00 2.73 -1.52
N ASP A 118 -3.69 1.46 -1.33
CA ASP A 118 -3.16 1.00 -0.06
C ASP A 118 -2.01 -0.03 -0.16
N TRP A 119 -1.33 -0.15 0.97
CA TRP A 119 -0.43 -1.24 1.34
C TRP A 119 -0.90 -1.84 2.65
N GLU A 120 -1.05 -3.16 2.69
CA GLU A 120 -1.46 -3.90 3.88
C GLU A 120 -0.46 -5.02 4.18
N CYS A 121 0.22 -4.93 5.33
CA CYS A 121 1.13 -5.97 5.81
C CYS A 121 0.49 -6.71 6.97
N THR A 122 0.32 -8.02 6.84
CA THR A 122 -0.15 -8.88 7.94
C THR A 122 1.03 -9.32 8.80
N GLY A 123 0.84 -9.37 10.11
CA GLY A 123 1.91 -9.67 11.07
C GLY A 123 2.43 -11.10 11.04
N THR A 124 1.83 -11.97 10.21
CA THR A 124 2.19 -13.39 10.04
C THR A 124 2.88 -13.69 8.72
N ASP A 125 2.70 -12.88 7.67
CA ASP A 125 3.38 -13.08 6.39
C ASP A 125 4.70 -12.31 6.39
N THR A 126 5.80 -13.03 6.63
CA THR A 126 7.15 -12.46 6.67
C THR A 126 7.81 -12.34 5.30
N THR A 127 7.07 -12.60 4.22
CA THR A 127 7.60 -12.72 2.85
C THR A 127 6.89 -11.85 1.83
N GLN A 128 5.76 -11.23 2.19
CA GLN A 128 4.94 -10.46 1.27
C GLN A 128 4.24 -9.29 1.96
N ILE A 129 3.81 -8.32 1.15
CA ILE A 129 2.91 -7.24 1.51
C ILE A 129 1.81 -7.17 0.45
N GLN A 130 0.58 -6.87 0.86
CA GLN A 130 -0.52 -6.69 -0.08
C GLN A 130 -0.54 -5.26 -0.62
N THR A 131 -0.80 -5.12 -1.92
CA THR A 131 -1.24 -3.87 -2.55
C THR A 131 -2.71 -3.99 -2.90
N ASN A 132 -3.48 -2.92 -2.72
CA ASN A 132 -4.88 -2.90 -3.12
C ASN A 132 -5.31 -1.50 -3.60
N TYR A 133 -6.51 -1.44 -4.17
CA TYR A 133 -7.14 -0.19 -4.56
C TYR A 133 -8.66 -0.33 -4.57
N PHE A 134 -9.35 0.77 -4.30
CA PHE A 134 -10.80 0.89 -4.47
C PHE A 134 -11.12 2.14 -5.27
N GLY A 135 -12.21 2.08 -6.04
CA GLY A 135 -12.74 3.25 -6.70
C GLY A 135 -14.16 3.52 -6.22
N LYS A 136 -14.42 4.73 -5.73
CA LYS A 136 -15.72 5.19 -5.24
C LYS A 136 -16.34 4.27 -4.19
N GLY A 137 -15.52 3.64 -3.35
CA GLY A 137 -15.96 2.69 -2.33
C GLY A 137 -16.61 1.42 -2.90
N ASN A 138 -16.37 1.10 -4.17
CA ASN A 138 -16.99 -0.05 -4.83
C ASN A 138 -16.41 -1.36 -4.31
N THR A 139 -17.09 -2.05 -3.40
CA THR A 139 -16.68 -3.35 -2.84
C THR A 139 -17.39 -4.55 -3.49
N THR A 140 -17.95 -4.37 -4.69
CA THR A 140 -18.68 -5.46 -5.40
C THR A 140 -17.79 -6.68 -5.68
N THR A 141 -16.48 -6.46 -5.81
CA THR A 141 -15.46 -7.50 -5.98
C THR A 141 -14.30 -7.25 -5.02
N TYR A 142 -13.61 -8.32 -4.62
CA TYR A 142 -12.42 -8.31 -3.77
C TYR A 142 -11.20 -8.89 -4.51
N ASP A 143 -11.18 -8.74 -5.84
CA ASP A 143 -10.18 -9.29 -6.77
C ASP A 143 -8.99 -8.34 -7.04
N ARG A 144 -8.91 -7.24 -6.29
CA ARG A 144 -7.95 -6.15 -6.52
C ARG A 144 -6.69 -6.27 -5.67
N ALA A 145 -6.74 -7.08 -4.62
CA ALA A 145 -5.59 -7.38 -3.79
C ALA A 145 -4.55 -8.20 -4.56
N ILE A 146 -3.29 -7.75 -4.55
CA ILE A 146 -2.15 -8.50 -5.08
C ILE A 146 -1.05 -8.49 -4.02
N TRP A 147 -0.51 -9.68 -3.73
CA TRP A 147 0.60 -9.86 -2.78
C TRP A 147 1.93 -9.73 -3.51
N GLU A 148 2.75 -8.79 -3.06
CA GLU A 148 4.06 -8.48 -3.60
C GLU A 148 5.15 -8.99 -2.66
N THR A 149 6.23 -9.55 -3.21
CA THR A 149 7.32 -10.10 -2.40
C THR A 149 8.12 -9.00 -1.71
N VAL A 150 8.33 -9.14 -0.39
CA VAL A 150 9.21 -8.30 0.42
C VAL A 150 9.79 -9.15 1.55
N SER A 151 11.09 -9.09 1.79
CA SER A 151 11.74 -9.93 2.80
C SER A 151 11.64 -9.30 4.19
N SER A 152 11.06 -10.02 5.15
CA SER A 152 11.07 -9.64 6.56
C SER A 152 10.50 -8.24 6.87
N PRO A 153 9.29 -7.89 6.37
CA PRO A 153 8.71 -6.55 6.53
C PRO A 153 8.43 -6.16 7.99
N GLN A 154 8.38 -7.13 8.91
CA GLN A 154 8.21 -6.91 10.36
C GLN A 154 9.54 -6.69 11.10
N ASP A 155 10.68 -7.11 10.52
CA ASP A 155 12.00 -7.00 11.15
C ASP A 155 12.82 -5.84 10.58
N GLU A 156 12.64 -5.53 9.29
CA GLU A 156 13.39 -4.52 8.55
C GLU A 156 12.52 -3.32 8.12
N PHE A 157 13.17 -2.17 7.94
CA PHE A 157 12.51 -1.02 7.33
C PHE A 157 12.62 -1.13 5.82
N HIS A 158 11.48 -1.01 5.15
CA HIS A 158 11.40 -0.90 3.69
C HIS A 158 10.84 0.45 3.29
N THR A 159 11.16 0.86 2.08
CA THR A 159 10.59 2.04 1.43
C THR A 159 9.42 1.59 0.54
N TYR A 160 8.20 1.89 0.96
CA TYR A 160 6.98 1.66 0.19
C TYR A 160 6.60 2.96 -0.51
N LYS A 161 6.55 2.95 -1.84
CA LYS A 161 6.19 4.13 -2.62
C LYS A 161 5.05 3.85 -3.58
N VAL A 162 4.14 4.80 -3.67
CA VAL A 162 3.13 4.88 -4.73
C VAL A 162 3.47 6.07 -5.62
N VAL A 163 3.50 5.86 -6.94
CA VAL A 163 3.44 6.92 -7.95
C VAL A 163 2.05 6.87 -8.58
N TRP A 164 1.27 7.92 -8.38
CA TRP A 164 -0.14 8.01 -8.76
C TRP A 164 -0.35 9.14 -9.76
N THR A 165 -0.73 8.78 -10.98
CA THR A 165 -1.00 9.72 -12.08
C THR A 165 -2.41 9.54 -12.61
N ALA A 166 -2.85 10.38 -13.55
CA ALA A 166 -4.11 10.15 -14.24
C ALA A 166 -4.08 8.92 -15.18
N ALA A 167 -2.88 8.42 -15.54
CA ALA A 167 -2.71 7.32 -16.49
C ALA A 167 -2.53 5.97 -15.79
N ALA A 168 -1.73 5.93 -14.72
CA ALA A 168 -1.43 4.71 -13.98
C ALA A 168 -1.05 4.98 -12.51
N ILE A 169 -1.28 3.98 -11.68
CA ILE A 169 -0.73 3.85 -10.32
C ILE A 169 0.39 2.81 -10.39
N THR A 170 1.56 3.12 -9.85
CA THR A 170 2.66 2.17 -9.74
C THR A 170 3.15 2.10 -8.30
N TRP A 171 3.20 0.89 -7.76
CA TRP A 171 3.70 0.57 -6.44
C TRP A 171 5.17 0.15 -6.55
N TYR A 172 5.98 0.62 -5.60
CA TYR A 172 7.40 0.34 -5.51
C TYR A 172 7.75 -0.12 -4.10
N ILE A 173 8.66 -1.10 -4.03
CA ILE A 173 9.33 -1.53 -2.80
C ILE A 173 10.83 -1.32 -2.99
N ASP A 174 11.46 -0.56 -2.11
CA ASP A 174 12.90 -0.28 -2.12
C ASP A 174 13.41 0.22 -3.49
N GLY A 175 12.60 1.07 -4.13
CA GLY A 175 12.89 1.66 -5.45
C GLY A 175 12.61 0.76 -6.66
N THR A 176 12.15 -0.47 -6.45
CA THR A 176 11.78 -1.42 -7.52
C THR A 176 10.26 -1.41 -7.72
N ALA A 177 9.81 -1.21 -8.96
CA ALA A 177 8.38 -1.31 -9.29
C ALA A 177 7.92 -2.77 -9.15
N VAL A 178 6.85 -2.99 -8.39
CA VAL A 178 6.28 -4.33 -8.13
C VAL A 178 4.92 -4.52 -8.80
N ARG A 179 4.13 -3.43 -8.91
CA ARG A 179 2.80 -3.45 -9.53
C ARG A 179 2.55 -2.17 -10.30
N THR A 180 1.89 -2.27 -11.45
CA THR A 180 1.29 -1.14 -12.17
C THR A 180 -0.17 -1.45 -12.46
N LEU A 181 -1.05 -0.49 -12.16
CA LEU A 181 -2.46 -0.48 -12.54
C LEU A 181 -2.66 0.65 -13.55
N GLU A 182 -2.95 0.30 -14.79
CA GLU A 182 -3.33 1.28 -15.81
C GLU A 182 -4.78 1.74 -15.58
N TYR A 183 -5.09 2.98 -15.95
CA TYR A 183 -6.44 3.56 -15.85
C TYR A 183 -7.51 2.65 -16.44
N ALA A 184 -7.23 2.07 -17.62
CA ALA A 184 -8.16 1.21 -18.34
C ALA A 184 -8.44 -0.13 -17.62
N ASP A 185 -7.47 -0.65 -16.87
CA ASP A 185 -7.59 -1.94 -16.19
C ASP A 185 -8.53 -1.85 -14.97
N ALA A 186 -8.72 -0.66 -14.42
CA ALA A 186 -9.65 -0.38 -13.34
C ALA A 186 -11.09 -0.17 -13.83
N VAL A 187 -11.63 -1.15 -14.56
CA VAL A 187 -12.99 -1.15 -15.13
C VAL A 187 -13.20 0.04 -16.08
N ASP A 188 -12.33 0.16 -17.08
CA ASP A 188 -12.31 1.28 -18.04
C ASP A 188 -12.26 2.65 -17.33
N GLY A 189 -11.54 2.73 -16.20
CA GLY A 189 -11.37 3.95 -15.41
C GLY A 189 -12.46 4.25 -14.38
N LYS A 190 -13.53 3.47 -14.34
CA LYS A 190 -14.66 3.70 -13.41
C LYS A 190 -14.27 3.47 -11.95
N ASN A 191 -13.39 2.50 -11.72
CA ASN A 191 -12.86 2.17 -10.40
C ASN A 191 -11.41 2.66 -10.21
N TYR A 192 -10.90 3.51 -11.11
CA TYR A 192 -9.55 4.03 -10.98
C TYR A 192 -9.51 5.17 -9.95
N PRO A 193 -8.63 5.10 -8.92
CA PRO A 193 -8.44 6.18 -7.96
C PRO A 193 -7.98 7.46 -8.65
N GLN A 194 -8.80 8.52 -8.56
CA GLN A 194 -8.64 9.70 -9.41
C GLN A 194 -9.09 11.00 -8.74
N THR A 195 -9.33 11.00 -7.45
CA THR A 195 -9.80 12.16 -6.68
C THR A 195 -8.79 12.48 -5.58
N PRO A 196 -8.71 13.73 -5.08
CA PRO A 196 -7.72 14.12 -4.06
C PRO A 196 -7.76 13.18 -2.85
N MET A 197 -6.58 12.80 -2.33
CA MET A 197 -6.45 11.85 -1.22
C MET A 197 -5.62 12.41 -0.07
N VAL A 198 -6.05 12.12 1.15
CA VAL A 198 -5.18 12.17 2.35
C VAL A 198 -4.27 10.94 2.37
N VAL A 199 -3.23 10.98 3.21
CA VAL A 199 -2.42 9.79 3.56
C VAL A 199 -2.70 9.42 5.01
N LYS A 200 -3.05 8.16 5.23
CA LYS A 200 -3.30 7.54 6.53
C LYS A 200 -2.23 6.48 6.80
N LEU A 201 -1.73 6.45 8.03
CA LEU A 201 -0.76 5.48 8.53
C LEU A 201 -1.33 4.89 9.81
N GLY A 202 -1.40 3.57 9.91
CA GLY A 202 -1.98 2.97 11.12
C GLY A 202 -1.76 1.49 11.25
N ILE A 203 -2.04 1.02 12.46
CA ILE A 203 -2.03 -0.40 12.82
C ILE A 203 -3.39 -0.75 13.42
N TRP A 204 -3.88 -1.96 13.16
CA TRP A 204 -5.14 -2.45 13.70
C TRP A 204 -5.17 -3.98 13.78
N ALA A 205 -6.09 -4.51 14.59
CA ALA A 205 -6.30 -5.95 14.72
C ALA A 205 -7.37 -6.44 13.72
N GLY A 206 -6.93 -6.85 12.53
CA GLY A 206 -7.79 -7.53 11.55
C GLY A 206 -8.33 -8.86 12.08
N GLY A 207 -7.54 -9.55 12.90
CA GLY A 207 -7.90 -10.76 13.62
C GLY A 207 -8.76 -10.55 14.87
N ASP A 208 -9.31 -9.36 15.12
CA ASP A 208 -10.20 -9.18 16.28
C ASP A 208 -11.40 -10.14 16.20
N PRO A 209 -11.78 -10.84 17.30
CA PRO A 209 -12.88 -11.82 17.28
C PRO A 209 -14.26 -11.23 16.94
N SER A 210 -14.40 -9.91 16.90
CA SER A 210 -15.62 -9.21 16.48
C SER A 210 -15.67 -8.88 14.99
N ASN A 211 -14.56 -9.07 14.26
CA ASN A 211 -14.52 -8.91 12.82
C ASN A 211 -15.20 -10.06 12.09
N SER A 212 -15.43 -9.88 10.79
CA SER A 212 -15.96 -10.94 9.95
C SER A 212 -14.92 -12.06 9.80
N GLU A 213 -15.39 -13.31 9.69
CA GLU A 213 -14.53 -14.48 9.51
C GLU A 213 -13.52 -14.30 8.36
N GLY A 214 -13.96 -13.75 7.23
CA GLY A 214 -13.09 -13.50 6.08
C GLY A 214 -12.01 -12.44 6.35
N THR A 215 -12.28 -11.45 7.19
CA THR A 215 -11.26 -10.47 7.63
C THR A 215 -10.24 -11.11 8.55
N ILE A 216 -10.70 -11.96 9.48
CA ILE A 216 -9.83 -12.69 10.42
C ILE A 216 -8.92 -13.65 9.63
N GLU A 217 -9.49 -14.41 8.69
CA GLU A 217 -8.74 -15.30 7.80
C GLU A 217 -7.71 -14.54 6.96
N TRP A 218 -8.13 -13.43 6.32
CA TRP A 218 -7.23 -12.58 5.54
C TRP A 218 -6.07 -12.00 6.38
N ALA A 219 -6.32 -11.61 7.62
CA ALA A 219 -5.31 -11.08 8.54
C ALA A 219 -4.36 -12.16 9.08
N GLY A 220 -4.59 -13.44 8.74
CA GLY A 220 -3.77 -14.58 9.13
C GLY A 220 -4.18 -15.27 10.43
N GLY A 221 -5.39 -14.99 10.94
CA GLY A 221 -5.97 -15.64 12.12
C GLY A 221 -6.44 -14.67 13.21
N GLU A 222 -7.04 -15.23 14.26
CA GLU A 222 -7.52 -14.46 15.41
C GLU A 222 -6.34 -13.86 16.20
N THR A 223 -6.47 -12.60 16.60
CA THR A 223 -5.43 -11.89 17.34
C THR A 223 -5.35 -12.36 18.79
N ASP A 224 -4.15 -12.76 19.21
CA ASP A 224 -3.86 -13.07 20.61
C ASP A 224 -3.44 -11.80 21.35
N TYR A 225 -4.36 -11.23 22.13
CA TYR A 225 -4.10 -10.03 22.92
C TYR A 225 -3.24 -10.28 24.17
N ASP A 226 -2.89 -11.53 24.51
CA ASP A 226 -1.91 -11.81 25.56
C ASP A 226 -0.46 -11.58 25.08
N GLU A 227 -0.24 -11.45 23.76
CA GLU A 227 1.07 -11.18 23.14
C GLU A 227 1.37 -9.68 22.94
N VAL A 228 0.47 -8.79 23.37
CA VAL A 228 0.72 -7.34 23.33
C VAL A 228 2.00 -6.95 24.11
N PRO A 229 2.72 -5.89 23.69
CA PRO A 229 2.37 -4.92 22.65
C PRO A 229 2.77 -5.34 21.23
N PHE A 230 1.96 -4.95 20.25
CA PHE A 230 2.32 -4.99 18.82
C PHE A 230 2.57 -3.57 18.32
N THR A 231 3.71 -3.34 17.66
CA THR A 231 4.11 -1.99 17.24
C THR A 231 4.56 -1.94 15.79
N MET A 232 3.90 -1.08 15.01
CA MET A 232 4.35 -0.64 13.68
C MET A 232 5.19 0.63 13.84
N TYR A 233 6.23 0.77 13.01
CA TYR A 233 7.12 1.91 13.01
C TYR A 233 7.13 2.61 11.66
N VAL A 234 7.04 3.94 11.65
CA VAL A 234 7.26 4.77 10.44
C VAL A 234 8.34 5.78 10.71
N LYS A 235 9.48 5.65 10.01
CA LYS A 235 10.62 6.57 10.14
C LYS A 235 10.35 7.91 9.48
N SER A 236 9.88 7.89 8.24
CA SER A 236 9.72 9.09 7.44
C SER A 236 8.66 8.92 6.36
N VAL A 237 8.12 10.05 5.93
CA VAL A 237 7.21 10.15 4.80
C VAL A 237 7.71 11.25 3.86
N ASN A 238 7.76 10.98 2.57
CA ASN A 238 8.01 11.97 1.54
C ASN A 238 6.83 12.00 0.57
N ILE A 239 6.24 13.19 0.40
CA ILE A 239 5.07 13.42 -0.44
C ILE A 239 5.44 14.41 -1.53
N ILE A 240 5.09 14.09 -2.76
CA ILE A 240 5.12 15.00 -3.90
C ILE A 240 3.68 15.19 -4.37
N ASN A 241 3.20 16.44 -4.40
CA ASN A 241 1.88 16.78 -4.91
C ASN A 241 2.00 17.34 -6.32
N TYR A 242 1.49 16.61 -7.31
CA TYR A 242 1.59 17.05 -8.71
C TYR A 242 0.70 18.25 -9.03
N ASN A 243 -0.30 18.54 -8.20
CA ASN A 243 -1.20 19.68 -8.36
C ASN A 243 -1.30 20.52 -7.07
N PRO A 244 -0.25 21.26 -6.66
CA PRO A 244 -0.28 22.05 -5.43
C PRO A 244 -1.38 23.10 -5.43
N ALA A 245 -2.19 23.09 -4.37
CA ALA A 245 -3.39 23.92 -4.25
C ALA A 245 -3.68 24.24 -2.79
N ALA A 246 -4.40 25.34 -2.54
CA ALA A 246 -4.91 25.63 -1.20
C ALA A 246 -6.10 24.75 -0.83
N SER A 247 -6.90 24.36 -1.81
CA SER A 247 -8.01 23.43 -1.65
C SER A 247 -8.38 22.76 -2.97
N TYR A 248 -9.13 21.66 -2.90
CA TYR A 248 -9.72 20.98 -4.04
C TYR A 248 -11.24 20.96 -3.90
N ASN A 249 -11.96 21.33 -4.95
CA ASN A 249 -13.41 21.36 -4.94
C ASN A 249 -13.98 20.43 -6.01
N TYR A 250 -14.89 19.55 -5.62
CA TYR A 250 -15.69 18.75 -6.54
C TYR A 250 -16.79 19.64 -7.14
N THR A 251 -16.75 19.87 -8.45
CA THR A 251 -17.74 20.73 -9.12
C THR A 251 -19.03 20.00 -9.51
N ASP A 252 -19.02 18.68 -9.45
CA ASP A 252 -20.16 17.82 -9.70
C ASP A 252 -20.07 16.54 -8.85
N LYS A 253 -21.03 15.62 -9.05
CA LYS A 253 -21.16 14.36 -8.30
C LYS A 253 -20.57 13.15 -9.03
N THR A 254 -19.76 13.35 -10.06
CA THR A 254 -19.28 12.25 -10.90
C THR A 254 -18.14 11.46 -10.24
N GLY A 255 -17.40 12.07 -9.30
CA GLY A 255 -16.15 11.52 -8.78
C GLY A 255 -15.07 11.40 -9.87
N SER A 256 -15.16 12.20 -10.94
CA SER A 256 -14.14 12.24 -11.98
C SER A 256 -13.04 13.22 -11.61
N TYR A 257 -11.79 12.88 -11.91
CA TYR A 257 -10.67 13.82 -11.76
C TYR A 257 -10.89 15.13 -12.54
N THR A 258 -11.70 15.09 -13.61
CA THR A 258 -12.02 16.27 -14.42
C THR A 258 -13.00 17.24 -13.74
N SER A 259 -13.71 16.81 -12.69
CA SER A 259 -14.59 17.68 -11.90
C SER A 259 -13.87 18.35 -10.73
N ILE A 260 -12.58 18.07 -10.53
CA ILE A 260 -11.79 18.66 -9.45
C ILE A 260 -11.23 20.00 -9.87
N VAL A 261 -11.58 21.05 -9.13
CA VAL A 261 -11.03 22.40 -9.29
C VAL A 261 -10.09 22.72 -8.12
N ALA A 262 -8.82 22.90 -8.43
CA ALA A 262 -7.80 23.35 -7.49
C ALA A 262 -7.81 24.88 -7.28
N SER A 263 -7.77 25.33 -6.02
CA SER A 263 -7.70 26.75 -5.68
C SER A 263 -6.26 27.26 -5.49
N ASN A 264 -6.00 28.53 -5.85
CA ASN A 264 -4.75 29.27 -5.57
C ASN A 264 -3.45 28.45 -5.73
N SER A 265 -3.13 28.02 -6.95
CA SER A 265 -1.83 27.42 -7.26
C SER A 265 -0.71 28.42 -6.97
N THR A 266 0.03 28.22 -5.89
CA THR A 266 1.28 28.95 -5.66
C THR A 266 2.30 28.47 -6.69
N THR A 267 2.70 29.39 -7.58
CA THR A 267 3.75 29.22 -8.57
C THR A 267 5.09 28.90 -7.92
N GLY A 268 5.34 27.62 -7.65
CA GLY A 268 6.70 27.12 -7.45
C GLY A 268 7.49 27.33 -8.74
N SER A 269 8.62 28.02 -8.66
CA SER A 269 9.56 28.19 -9.78
C SER A 269 10.05 26.81 -10.23
N GLY A 270 9.38 26.26 -11.24
CA GLY A 270 9.52 24.86 -11.67
C GLY A 270 8.27 24.28 -12.35
N ILE A 271 7.15 25.01 -12.41
CA ILE A 271 5.92 24.54 -13.07
C ILE A 271 5.92 24.88 -14.57
N HIS A 272 5.89 23.85 -15.41
CA HIS A 272 5.33 23.95 -16.76
C HIS A 272 3.91 24.49 -16.64
N SER A 273 3.67 25.70 -17.14
CA SER A 273 2.37 26.36 -17.12
C SER A 273 1.27 25.42 -17.59
N SER A 274 0.40 25.02 -16.65
CA SER A 274 -0.85 24.34 -16.93
C SER A 274 -1.82 25.35 -17.56
N ASN A 275 -1.68 25.58 -18.87
CA ASN A 275 -2.85 25.95 -19.65
C ASN A 275 -3.79 24.75 -19.58
N SER A 276 -4.97 24.93 -18.97
CA SER A 276 -6.15 24.06 -19.05
C SER A 276 -5.95 22.82 -19.92
N VAL A 277 -5.47 21.73 -19.31
CA VAL A 277 -5.27 20.48 -20.03
C VAL A 277 -6.66 19.90 -20.28
N SER A 278 -7.18 20.15 -21.48
CA SER A 278 -8.26 19.35 -22.03
C SER A 278 -7.64 18.00 -22.39
N VAL A 279 -7.80 17.02 -21.51
CA VAL A 279 -7.36 15.64 -21.76
C VAL A 279 -8.35 15.02 -22.74
N PHE A 280 -8.05 15.10 -24.05
CA PHE A 280 -8.85 14.41 -25.06
C PHE A 280 -8.50 12.92 -25.08
N ALA A 281 -9.51 12.07 -24.90
CA ALA A 281 -9.42 10.64 -25.18
C ALA A 281 -9.11 10.40 -26.67
N PRO A 282 -8.24 9.44 -27.04
CA PRO A 282 -7.97 9.15 -28.44
C PRO A 282 -9.23 8.54 -29.08
N SER A 283 -9.84 9.30 -29.99
CA SER A 283 -10.92 8.81 -30.84
C SER A 283 -10.33 7.89 -31.91
N SER A 284 -10.78 6.65 -31.93
CA SER A 284 -10.47 5.67 -32.97
C SER A 284 -10.91 6.18 -34.34
N SER A 285 -9.95 6.38 -35.25
CA SER A 285 -10.26 6.54 -36.68
C SER A 285 -9.31 5.73 -37.53
N THR A 286 -9.91 4.75 -38.20
CA THR A 286 -9.35 3.89 -39.22
C THR A 286 -8.85 4.72 -40.41
N SER A 287 -7.58 4.58 -40.78
CA SER A 287 -7.16 4.83 -42.17
C SER A 287 -6.00 3.93 -42.58
N THR A 288 -6.32 3.08 -43.55
CA THR A 288 -5.44 2.23 -44.34
C THR A 288 -4.42 3.05 -45.12
N PHE A 289 -3.12 2.72 -44.98
CA PHE A 289 -2.13 3.04 -46.01
C PHE A 289 -1.15 1.88 -46.27
N THR A 290 -0.92 1.72 -47.56
CA THR A 290 -0.29 0.63 -48.30
C THR A 290 1.20 0.45 -47.99
N SER A 291 1.62 -0.81 -47.91
CA SER A 291 3.01 -1.22 -47.70
C SER A 291 3.85 -1.02 -48.97
N SER A 292 4.97 -0.31 -48.86
CA SER A 292 6.10 -0.44 -49.80
C SER A 292 7.40 -0.61 -49.00
N ARG A 293 8.04 -1.76 -49.24
CA ARG A 293 9.35 -2.15 -48.68
C ARG A 293 10.46 -1.29 -49.28
N ALA A 294 11.38 -0.83 -48.44
CA ALA A 294 12.76 -0.60 -48.82
C ALA A 294 13.70 -0.87 -47.63
N LEU A 295 14.64 -1.80 -47.84
CA LEU A 295 15.75 -2.14 -46.95
C LEU A 295 16.88 -1.12 -47.16
N ILE A 296 17.39 -0.48 -46.10
CA ILE A 296 18.79 -0.04 -46.02
C ILE A 296 19.26 -0.17 -44.57
N ALA A 297 20.27 -1.02 -44.37
CA ALA A 297 21.06 -1.12 -43.15
C ALA A 297 22.20 -0.10 -43.20
N THR A 298 22.42 0.65 -42.12
CA THR A 298 23.75 1.19 -41.81
C THR A 298 23.91 1.41 -40.31
N ALA A 299 25.00 0.86 -39.77
CA ALA A 299 25.42 0.98 -38.39
C ALA A 299 25.96 2.38 -38.05
N SER A 300 25.78 2.81 -36.81
CA SER A 300 26.53 3.92 -36.22
C SER A 300 26.80 3.65 -34.74
N THR A 301 28.09 3.52 -34.45
CA THR A 301 28.76 3.33 -33.17
C THR A 301 28.69 4.60 -32.31
N TYR A 302 28.44 4.45 -31.00
CA TYR A 302 28.68 5.48 -29.98
C TYR A 302 29.98 5.13 -29.21
N PRO A 303 30.93 6.06 -29.01
CA PRO A 303 32.08 5.81 -28.15
C PRO A 303 31.79 6.21 -26.69
N ALA A 304 32.10 5.31 -25.77
CA ALA A 304 32.20 5.57 -24.34
C ALA A 304 33.58 6.18 -24.01
N SER A 305 33.62 7.27 -23.25
CA SER A 305 34.83 7.89 -22.75
C SER A 305 35.20 7.36 -21.36
N VAL A 306 36.27 6.56 -21.29
CA VAL A 306 36.99 6.24 -20.05
C VAL A 306 38.30 7.02 -20.07
N GLN A 307 38.52 7.85 -19.05
CA GLN A 307 39.82 8.50 -18.83
C GLN A 307 40.75 7.56 -18.05
N THR A 308 41.89 7.24 -18.66
CA THR A 308 43.08 6.72 -17.98
C THR A 308 44.25 7.63 -18.33
N SER A 309 45.02 8.01 -17.30
CA SER A 309 46.32 8.68 -17.43
C SER A 309 47.34 7.83 -16.68
N SER A 310 48.31 7.29 -17.42
CA SER A 310 49.57 6.70 -16.94
C SER A 310 50.61 7.84 -16.74
N SER A 311 51.77 7.75 -16.10
CA SER A 311 52.76 6.69 -15.85
C SER A 311 53.74 7.15 -14.76
N GLY A 312 54.43 6.21 -14.09
CA GLY A 312 55.61 6.48 -13.27
C GLY A 312 56.14 5.25 -12.53
N VAL A 313 57.14 4.59 -13.12
CA VAL A 313 57.82 3.34 -12.69
C VAL A 313 58.99 3.56 -11.72
N VAL A 314 59.18 2.63 -10.77
CA VAL A 314 60.39 1.96 -10.20
C VAL A 314 60.05 1.48 -8.77
N SER A 315 60.53 0.41 -8.11
CA SER A 315 61.17 -0.89 -8.40
C SER A 315 61.39 -1.58 -7.04
N LEU A 316 61.18 -2.92 -6.95
CA LEU A 316 61.83 -3.92 -6.04
C LEU A 316 61.67 -3.73 -4.50
N SER A 317 61.30 -4.72 -3.67
CA SER A 317 61.94 -6.04 -3.50
C SER A 317 61.11 -6.97 -2.58
N SER A 318 61.14 -8.29 -2.88
CA SER A 318 61.19 -9.51 -2.00
C SER A 318 60.47 -9.51 -0.63
N SER A 319 59.72 -10.54 -0.20
CA SER A 319 60.01 -11.99 -0.10
C SER A 319 58.74 -12.75 0.34
N SER A 320 58.22 -13.76 -0.37
CA SER A 320 58.35 -15.22 -0.11
C SER A 320 58.11 -15.69 1.34
N ALA A 321 57.40 -16.77 1.68
CA ALA A 321 56.65 -17.79 0.96
C ALA A 321 56.00 -18.75 2.00
N SER A 322 55.04 -19.58 1.53
CA SER A 322 54.83 -21.02 1.86
C SER A 322 54.42 -21.43 3.30
N SER A 323 53.65 -22.48 3.57
CA SER A 323 52.93 -23.52 2.80
C SER A 323 52.31 -24.52 3.81
N SER A 324 51.66 -25.57 3.27
CA SER A 324 51.26 -26.86 3.85
C SER A 324 49.82 -26.90 4.42
N SER A 325 48.83 -27.59 3.84
CA SER A 325 48.65 -28.97 3.32
C SER A 325 48.37 -30.01 4.41
N ALA A 326 47.20 -30.65 4.35
CA ALA A 326 47.04 -32.11 4.17
C ALA A 326 45.58 -32.55 4.41
N ALA A 327 45.17 -33.55 3.63
CA ALA A 327 43.88 -34.24 3.65
C ALA A 327 43.94 -35.53 4.50
N ALA A 328 42.78 -36.09 4.86
CA ALA A 328 42.30 -37.44 4.47
C ALA A 328 41.24 -38.04 5.43
N SER A 329 40.15 -38.57 4.83
CA SER A 329 39.41 -39.86 5.07
C SER A 329 38.94 -40.25 6.49
N SER A 330 37.81 -40.95 6.78
CA SER A 330 37.06 -42.02 6.08
C SER A 330 35.76 -42.40 6.84
N THR A 331 34.80 -43.07 6.12
CA THR A 331 33.80 -44.12 6.58
C THR A 331 32.72 -43.72 7.62
N SER A 332 31.46 -44.16 7.64
CA SER A 332 30.74 -45.41 7.26
C SER A 332 29.21 -45.13 7.34
N GLY A 333 28.33 -45.73 6.51
CA GLY A 333 27.55 -46.91 6.92
C GLY A 333 26.04 -46.75 6.61
N SER A 334 25.43 -47.81 6.09
CA SER A 334 24.09 -47.95 5.49
C SER A 334 22.91 -48.00 6.49
N ALA A 335 21.67 -47.70 6.04
CA ALA A 335 20.51 -48.61 6.04
C ALA A 335 19.15 -47.90 5.78
N SER A 336 18.33 -48.53 4.95
CA SER A 336 16.92 -48.21 4.66
C SER A 336 15.97 -48.71 5.76
N ALA A 337 14.78 -48.09 5.90
CA ALA A 337 13.57 -48.79 6.34
C ALA A 337 12.28 -48.08 5.84
N VAL A 338 11.37 -48.91 5.36
CA VAL A 338 9.98 -48.65 4.91
C VAL A 338 9.04 -49.20 5.99
N PHE A 339 7.88 -48.57 6.24
CA PHE A 339 6.62 -49.18 6.76
C PHE A 339 5.53 -48.08 6.68
N THR A 340 4.53 -48.08 5.78
CA THR A 340 3.24 -48.80 5.73
C THR A 340 2.37 -48.79 7.00
N GLY A 341 1.11 -48.36 6.87
CA GLY A 341 -0.03 -48.96 7.60
C GLY A 341 -0.96 -48.00 8.35
N ALA A 342 -2.21 -47.92 7.87
CA ALA A 342 -3.34 -47.11 8.35
C ALA A 342 -4.04 -47.63 9.63
N ALA A 343 -4.89 -46.80 10.25
CA ALA A 343 -6.25 -47.15 10.69
C ALA A 343 -7.03 -45.95 11.29
N VAL A 344 -8.32 -45.89 10.95
CA VAL A 344 -9.41 -45.02 11.46
C VAL A 344 -9.95 -45.59 12.78
N PRO A 345 -10.57 -44.77 13.68
CA PRO A 345 -12.00 -45.00 13.96
C PRO A 345 -12.85 -43.75 14.28
N ASN A 346 -14.09 -43.81 13.78
CA ASN A 346 -15.40 -43.30 14.23
C ASN A 346 -15.61 -42.16 15.27
N LEU A 347 -16.58 -41.31 14.88
CA LEU A 347 -17.44 -40.34 15.59
C LEU A 347 -18.09 -40.83 16.92
N PRO A 348 -18.63 -39.91 17.74
CA PRO A 348 -20.07 -39.62 17.65
C PRO A 348 -20.45 -38.12 17.75
N SER A 349 -21.60 -37.82 17.13
CA SER A 349 -22.32 -36.55 17.10
C SER A 349 -22.89 -36.14 18.45
N PHE A 350 -22.84 -34.85 18.77
CA PHE A 350 -23.68 -34.23 19.81
C PHE A 350 -24.45 -33.05 19.22
N PHE A 351 -25.77 -33.14 19.32
CA PHE A 351 -26.71 -32.02 19.15
C PHE A 351 -26.61 -31.12 20.38
N PHE A 352 -26.46 -29.81 20.17
CA PHE A 352 -26.95 -28.81 21.14
C PHE A 352 -27.60 -27.64 20.41
N THR A 353 -28.90 -27.53 20.63
CA THR A 353 -29.74 -26.34 20.46
C THR A 353 -29.27 -25.24 21.41
N VAL A 354 -29.05 -24.01 20.93
CA VAL A 354 -29.10 -22.82 21.79
C VAL A 354 -29.84 -21.69 21.08
N SER A 355 -30.74 -21.11 21.86
CA SER A 355 -31.76 -20.13 21.57
C SER A 355 -31.25 -18.77 21.09
N PHE A 356 -32.08 -18.14 20.25
CA PHE A 356 -32.09 -16.70 20.00
C PHE A 356 -32.27 -15.92 21.31
N ALA A 357 -31.34 -15.02 21.62
CA ALA A 357 -31.53 -13.96 22.59
C ALA A 357 -31.19 -12.62 21.92
N LEU A 358 -32.26 -11.86 21.69
CA LEU A 358 -32.29 -10.46 21.27
C LEU A 358 -31.67 -9.59 22.38
N ALA A 359 -30.65 -8.80 22.06
CA ALA A 359 -30.18 -7.72 22.93
C ALA A 359 -30.04 -6.42 22.13
N ILE A 360 -30.80 -5.43 22.59
CA ILE A 360 -30.86 -4.03 22.17
C ILE A 360 -29.84 -3.24 22.99
N ALA A 361 -29.05 -2.35 22.37
CA ALA A 361 -28.54 -1.07 22.91
C ALA A 361 -27.80 -0.34 21.75
N LEU A 362 -28.15 0.87 21.28
CA LEU A 362 -28.04 2.21 21.92
C LEU A 362 -26.63 2.39 22.54
N ALA A 363 -25.79 3.38 22.24
CA ALA A 363 -25.98 4.71 21.66
C ALA A 363 -24.61 5.37 21.38
N PHE A 364 -24.70 6.52 20.69
CA PHE A 364 -23.73 7.62 20.50
C PHE A 364 -22.64 7.46 19.45
#